data_AF-A0A817QKY0-F1
#
_entry.id   AF-A0A817QKY0-F1
#
_cell.length_a   1.000
_cell.length_b   1.000
_cell.length_c   1.000
_cell.angle_alpha   90.00
_cell.angle_beta   90.00
_cell.angle_gamma   90.00
#
_symmetry.space_group_name_H-M   'P 1'
#
loop_
_entity.id
_entity.type
_entity.pdbx_description
1 polymer ?
#
loop_
_entity_poly.entity_id
_entity_poly.type
_entity_poly.pdbx_seq_one_letter_code
_entity_poly.pdbx_strand_id
1 'polypeptide(L)'
;NRTMEPIKAGVEKVKETVQGSTAQAKFEKAKDPAVKPEKRVDAALDAGEKERIALCLDNATWHNKLTEESVIPKRASAKGEIQQWLKDRKINFSEKFVKAQLLQLVGANCPPKEYISDHIGKKYGIEIFRLPKLHCSLNPIELSWNNLKQFVRDQNTTFRQDDVKQLIEQFMVAMDDKRATSYFHHVRGIEEMFKTADAIMEENIESHLQSDSEETDSDEE
;
A
#
# COMPACT_ATOMS: atom_id res chain seq x y z
N ASN A 1 -46.37 15.39 -26.99
CA ASN A 1 -46.96 14.97 -25.70
C ASN A 1 -47.41 13.49 -25.68
N ARG A 2 -46.55 12.53 -26.11
CA ARG A 2 -46.89 11.09 -26.02
C ARG A 2 -45.68 10.13 -25.98
N THR A 3 -44.51 10.58 -25.51
CA THR A 3 -43.28 9.76 -25.51
C THR A 3 -42.49 9.77 -24.19
N MET A 4 -42.95 10.44 -23.14
CA MET A 4 -42.23 10.53 -21.86
C MET A 4 -42.90 9.79 -20.69
N GLU A 5 -44.10 9.25 -20.86
CA GLU A 5 -44.79 8.50 -19.80
C GLU A 5 -44.15 7.16 -19.42
N PRO A 6 -43.67 6.30 -20.35
CA PRO A 6 -43.06 5.03 -19.96
C PRO A 6 -41.70 5.21 -19.26
N ILE A 7 -41.00 6.33 -19.53
CA ILE A 7 -39.72 6.67 -18.88
C ILE A 7 -39.97 7.16 -17.45
N LYS A 8 -41.00 7.97 -17.22
CA LYS A 8 -41.39 8.39 -15.87
C LYS A 8 -41.85 7.22 -15.01
N ALA A 9 -42.64 6.30 -15.57
CA ALA A 9 -43.07 5.09 -14.86
C ALA A 9 -41.88 4.18 -14.49
N GLY A 10 -40.84 4.11 -15.33
CA GLY A 10 -39.60 3.38 -15.03
C GLY A 10 -38.79 4.02 -13.90
N VAL A 11 -38.74 5.36 -13.84
CA VAL A 11 -38.02 6.11 -12.79
C VAL A 11 -38.76 6.04 -11.44
N GLU A 12 -40.09 6.06 -11.44
CA GLU A 12 -40.89 5.90 -10.21
C GLU A 12 -40.72 4.49 -9.61
N LYS A 13 -40.69 3.45 -10.47
CA LYS A 13 -40.53 2.05 -10.04
C LYS A 13 -39.13 1.76 -9.48
N VAL A 14 -38.10 2.43 -10.01
CA VAL A 14 -36.73 2.38 -9.46
C VAL A 14 -36.67 3.12 -8.11
N LYS A 15 -37.39 4.24 -7.93
CA LYS A 15 -37.46 4.95 -6.64
C LYS A 15 -38.16 4.13 -5.56
N GLU A 16 -39.27 3.44 -5.88
CA GLU A 16 -39.94 2.54 -4.92
C GLU A 16 -39.06 1.33 -4.55
N THR A 17 -38.30 0.79 -5.51
CA THR A 17 -37.36 -0.32 -5.26
C THR A 17 -36.16 0.11 -4.40
N VAL A 18 -35.71 1.37 -4.53
CA VAL A 18 -34.63 1.95 -3.72
C VAL A 18 -35.12 2.35 -2.32
N GLN A 19 -36.38 2.78 -2.17
CA GLN A 19 -36.99 3.09 -0.87
C GLN A 19 -37.37 1.84 -0.05
N GLY A 20 -37.56 0.68 -0.69
CA GLY A 20 -37.80 -0.60 -0.02
C GLY A 20 -36.53 -1.42 0.28
N SER A 21 -35.34 -0.90 -0.07
CA SER A 21 -34.09 -1.65 0.04
C SER A 21 -33.46 -1.51 1.43
N THR A 22 -33.10 -2.65 1.98
CA THR A 22 -32.33 -2.95 3.20
C THR A 22 -31.13 -2.02 3.48
N ALA A 23 -30.68 -1.23 2.49
CA ALA A 23 -29.64 -0.21 2.61
C ALA A 23 -30.03 0.97 3.52
N GLN A 24 -31.28 1.43 3.50
CA GLN A 24 -31.71 2.59 4.31
C GLN A 24 -31.88 2.21 5.80
N ALA A 25 -32.36 0.99 6.06
CA ALA A 25 -32.38 0.41 7.41
C ALA A 25 -30.96 0.13 7.96
N LYS A 26 -30.01 -0.24 7.09
CA LYS A 26 -28.59 -0.35 7.46
C LYS A 26 -27.96 1.02 7.77
N PHE A 27 -28.39 2.08 7.09
CA PHE A 27 -27.94 3.46 7.34
C PHE A 27 -28.46 4.03 8.68
N GLU A 28 -29.72 3.77 9.04
CA GLU A 28 -30.26 4.18 10.35
C GLU A 28 -29.68 3.38 11.52
N LYS A 29 -29.39 2.09 11.32
CA LYS A 29 -28.71 1.26 12.33
C LYS A 29 -27.23 1.64 12.53
N ALA A 30 -26.60 2.26 11.53
CA ALA A 30 -25.23 2.77 11.59
C ALA A 30 -25.11 4.19 12.19
N LYS A 31 -26.23 4.86 12.44
CA LYS A 31 -26.28 6.17 13.13
C LYS A 31 -26.27 6.08 14.65
N ASP A 32 -26.24 4.87 15.22
CA ASP A 32 -26.18 4.69 16.68
C ASP A 32 -24.82 5.21 17.22
N PRO A 33 -24.80 6.32 17.98
CA PRO A 33 -23.57 6.98 18.41
C PRO A 33 -22.74 6.16 19.43
N ALA A 34 -23.18 4.95 19.80
CA ALA A 34 -22.52 4.09 20.78
C ALA A 34 -21.39 3.20 20.20
N VAL A 35 -21.22 3.12 18.87
CA VAL A 35 -20.18 2.28 18.25
C VAL A 35 -19.01 3.14 17.76
N LYS A 36 -18.06 3.39 18.67
CA LYS A 36 -16.74 3.93 18.32
C LYS A 36 -16.00 2.99 17.36
N PRO A 37 -15.21 3.50 16.41
CA PRO A 37 -14.45 2.67 15.45
C PRO A 37 -13.49 1.68 16.13
N GLU A 38 -13.05 1.99 17.35
CA GLU A 38 -12.23 1.14 18.21
C GLU A 38 -12.90 -0.22 18.51
N LYS A 39 -14.24 -0.28 18.63
CA LYS A 39 -14.94 -1.54 18.97
C LYS A 39 -15.03 -2.53 17.81
N ARG A 40 -14.73 -2.13 16.57
CA ARG A 40 -14.85 -3.01 15.40
C ARG A 40 -13.71 -4.03 15.31
N VAL A 41 -12.57 -3.73 15.94
CA VAL A 41 -11.43 -4.67 16.06
C VAL A 41 -11.55 -5.60 17.26
N ASP A 42 -12.28 -5.21 18.31
CA ASP A 42 -12.39 -5.99 19.55
C ASP A 42 -13.38 -7.17 19.48
N ALA A 43 -14.35 -7.14 18.55
CA ALA A 43 -15.44 -8.12 18.50
C ALA A 43 -15.10 -9.45 17.81
N ALA A 44 -13.93 -9.59 17.20
CA ALA A 44 -13.50 -10.80 16.46
C ALA A 44 -12.64 -11.77 17.29
N LEU A 45 -12.40 -11.48 18.56
CA LEU A 45 -11.34 -12.12 19.37
C LEU A 45 -11.77 -13.33 20.21
N ASP A 46 -12.91 -13.96 19.90
CA ASP A 46 -13.47 -15.04 20.75
C ASP A 46 -13.86 -16.33 19.99
N ALA A 47 -13.08 -16.71 18.97
CA ALA A 47 -13.21 -18.03 18.34
C ALA A 47 -11.91 -18.52 17.72
N GLY A 48 -10.96 -19.02 18.53
CA GLY A 48 -10.02 -20.12 18.20
C GLY A 48 -9.02 -20.03 17.02
N GLU A 49 -9.27 -19.22 16.00
CA GLU A 49 -8.40 -18.89 14.88
C GLU A 49 -8.28 -17.38 14.88
N LYS A 50 -7.12 -16.84 15.28
CA LYS A 50 -6.87 -15.40 15.18
C LYS A 50 -6.95 -15.01 13.71
N GLU A 51 -7.92 -14.17 13.36
CA GLU A 51 -8.01 -13.55 12.04
C GLU A 51 -6.67 -12.89 11.70
N ARG A 52 -6.04 -13.33 10.61
CA ARG A 52 -4.76 -12.77 10.16
C ARG A 52 -5.04 -11.46 9.45
N ILE A 53 -4.76 -10.35 10.13
CA ILE A 53 -4.87 -9.01 9.55
C ILE A 53 -3.54 -8.66 8.89
N ALA A 54 -3.59 -8.28 7.62
CA ALA A 54 -2.44 -7.75 6.89
C ALA A 54 -2.71 -6.31 6.43
N LEU A 55 -1.72 -5.44 6.59
CA LEU A 55 -1.73 -4.06 6.09
C LEU A 55 -0.76 -3.95 4.92
N CYS A 56 -1.27 -3.61 3.75
CA CYS A 56 -0.47 -3.29 2.57
C CYS A 56 -0.05 -1.82 2.61
N LEU A 57 1.25 -1.55 2.57
CA LEU A 57 1.85 -0.23 2.53
C LEU A 57 2.61 -0.01 1.22
N ASP A 58 2.47 1.19 0.66
CA ASP A 58 3.39 1.64 -0.38
C ASP A 58 4.81 1.71 0.16
N ASN A 59 5.77 1.31 -0.68
CA ASN A 59 7.18 1.38 -0.35
C ASN A 59 7.75 2.76 -0.69
N ALA A 60 7.20 3.75 0.00
CA ALA A 60 7.64 5.13 -0.03
C ALA A 60 8.42 5.47 1.25
N THR A 61 9.35 6.42 1.14
CA THR A 61 10.25 6.79 2.25
C THR A 61 9.50 7.30 3.48
N TRP A 62 8.36 7.98 3.29
CA TRP A 62 7.54 8.51 4.38
C TRP A 62 6.77 7.44 5.17
N HIS A 63 6.47 6.27 4.56
CA HIS A 63 5.87 5.13 5.28
C HIS A 63 6.92 4.26 5.98
N ASN A 64 8.18 4.39 5.60
CA ASN A 64 9.29 3.52 5.98
C ASN A 64 10.26 4.22 6.93
N LYS A 65 9.72 4.76 8.03
CA LYS A 65 10.53 5.35 9.10
C LYS A 65 11.24 4.24 9.87
N LEU A 66 12.57 4.29 9.88
CA LEU A 66 13.41 3.38 10.64
C LEU A 66 13.27 3.62 12.15
N THR A 67 13.48 2.57 12.93
CA THR A 67 13.69 2.69 14.39
C THR A 67 15.01 3.44 14.67
N GLU A 68 15.15 3.99 15.88
CA GLU A 68 16.36 4.73 16.26
C GLU A 68 17.62 3.84 16.16
N GLU A 69 17.47 2.56 16.49
CA GLU A 69 18.51 1.55 16.44
C GLU A 69 18.92 1.19 15.00
N SER A 70 18.05 1.40 14.02
CA SER A 70 18.35 1.14 12.59
C SER A 70 18.82 2.39 11.83
N VAL A 71 18.74 3.58 12.44
CA VAL A 71 19.21 4.82 11.80
C VAL A 71 20.75 4.86 11.81
N ILE A 72 21.31 5.18 10.64
CA ILE A 72 22.76 5.35 10.44
C ILE A 72 23.10 6.76 9.92
N PRO A 73 24.28 7.31 10.28
CA PRO A 73 24.80 8.52 9.67
C PRO A 73 24.97 8.36 8.16
N LYS A 74 24.72 9.44 7.41
CA LYS A 74 24.83 9.47 5.94
C LYS A 74 26.05 10.26 5.51
N ARG A 75 26.35 10.24 4.20
CA ARG A 75 27.40 11.09 3.60
C ARG A 75 27.22 12.58 3.93
N ALA A 76 25.99 13.02 4.13
CA ALA A 76 25.66 14.40 4.51
C ALA A 76 25.89 14.71 6.00
N SER A 77 25.86 13.72 6.90
CA SER A 77 26.02 13.90 8.36
C SER A 77 27.35 14.57 8.71
N ALA A 78 27.40 15.35 9.78
CA ALA A 78 28.65 15.98 10.21
C ALA A 78 29.66 14.89 10.66
N LYS A 79 30.98 15.17 10.57
CA LYS A 79 32.01 14.21 11.02
C LYS A 79 31.81 13.82 12.49
N GLY A 80 31.50 14.80 13.35
CA GLY A 80 31.23 14.57 14.77
C GLY A 80 30.04 13.65 15.03
N GLU A 81 28.95 13.78 14.26
CA GLU A 81 27.78 12.88 14.37
C GLU A 81 28.15 11.44 14.02
N ILE A 82 28.97 11.24 12.98
CA ILE A 82 29.44 9.91 12.59
C ILE A 82 30.31 9.30 13.70
N GLN A 83 31.22 10.10 14.27
CA GLN A 83 32.06 9.67 15.39
C GLN A 83 31.22 9.34 16.63
N GLN A 84 30.20 10.15 16.94
CA GLN A 84 29.31 9.91 18.08
C GLN A 84 28.55 8.60 17.91
N TRP A 85 27.96 8.36 16.73
CA TRP A 85 27.25 7.11 16.44
C TRP A 85 28.17 5.88 16.59
N LEU A 86 29.43 5.97 16.16
CA LEU A 86 30.42 4.90 16.36
C LEU A 86 30.75 4.70 17.85
N LYS A 87 30.89 5.79 18.63
CA LYS A 87 31.13 5.73 20.09
C LYS A 87 29.96 5.10 20.83
N ASP A 88 28.73 5.51 20.53
CA ASP A 88 27.50 5.00 21.15
C ASP A 88 27.36 3.48 20.95
N ARG A 89 27.83 2.99 19.80
CA ARG A 89 27.86 1.56 19.44
C ARG A 89 29.15 0.84 19.82
N LYS A 90 30.05 1.50 20.54
CA LYS A 90 31.33 0.95 21.00
C LYS A 90 32.22 0.42 19.85
N ILE A 91 32.14 1.06 18.69
CA ILE A 91 32.97 0.74 17.52
C ILE A 91 34.24 1.59 17.59
N ASN A 92 35.39 0.92 17.59
CA ASN A 92 36.69 1.58 17.66
C ASN A 92 37.03 2.28 16.33
N PHE A 93 37.54 3.50 16.42
CA PHE A 93 38.08 4.23 15.28
C PHE A 93 39.22 5.15 15.74
N SER A 94 40.09 5.56 14.81
CA SER A 94 41.13 6.56 15.08
C SER A 94 40.58 7.96 14.88
N GLU A 95 40.90 8.90 15.79
CA GLU A 95 40.52 10.32 15.65
C GLU A 95 41.09 10.96 14.36
N LYS A 96 42.16 10.38 13.80
CA LYS A 96 42.75 10.81 12.52
C LYS A 96 41.95 10.39 11.29
N PHE A 97 40.95 9.51 11.44
CA PHE A 97 40.18 9.02 10.30
C PHE A 97 39.42 10.16 9.62
N VAL A 98 39.46 10.15 8.29
CA VAL A 98 38.64 11.05 7.47
C VAL A 98 37.21 10.55 7.41
N LYS A 99 36.28 11.43 7.03
CA LYS A 99 34.84 11.13 6.95
C LYS A 99 34.54 9.87 6.13
N ALA A 100 35.26 9.66 5.03
CA ALA A 100 35.09 8.48 4.18
C ALA A 100 35.43 7.16 4.91
N GLN A 101 36.54 7.13 5.66
CA GLN A 101 36.94 5.96 6.45
C GLN A 101 35.94 5.68 7.58
N LEU A 102 35.44 6.73 8.24
CA LEU A 102 34.40 6.58 9.27
C LEU A 102 33.09 6.03 8.69
N LEU A 103 32.67 6.50 7.50
CA LEU A 103 31.49 5.98 6.82
C LEU A 103 31.66 4.53 6.35
N GLN A 104 32.88 4.11 6.02
CA GLN A 104 33.17 2.71 5.72
C GLN A 104 32.94 1.83 6.96
N LEU A 105 33.34 2.29 8.15
CA LEU A 105 33.04 1.59 9.40
C LEU A 105 31.55 1.56 9.70
N VAL A 106 30.83 2.67 9.47
CA VAL A 106 29.36 2.70 9.61
C VAL A 106 28.72 1.67 8.69
N GLY A 107 29.14 1.59 7.42
CA GLY A 107 28.62 0.62 6.45
C GLY A 107 28.91 -0.83 6.86
N ALA A 108 30.14 -1.11 7.32
CA ALA A 108 30.54 -2.44 7.79
C ALA A 108 29.80 -2.89 9.06
N ASN A 109 29.29 -1.93 9.85
CA ASN A 109 28.54 -2.18 11.08
C ASN A 109 27.08 -1.73 10.96
N CYS A 110 26.54 -1.70 9.73
CA CYS A 110 25.17 -1.28 9.50
C CYS A 110 24.21 -2.29 10.15
N PRO A 111 23.33 -1.86 11.07
CA PRO A 111 22.32 -2.74 11.64
C PRO A 111 21.32 -3.17 10.56
N PRO A 112 20.58 -4.28 10.79
CA PRO A 112 19.40 -4.60 10.02
C PRO A 112 18.42 -3.43 10.00
N LYS A 113 17.71 -3.26 8.89
CA LYS A 113 16.67 -2.24 8.78
C LYS A 113 15.41 -2.74 9.48
N GLU A 114 15.04 -2.07 10.55
CA GLU A 114 13.77 -2.26 11.23
C GLU A 114 12.93 -0.98 11.09
N TYR A 115 11.64 -1.16 10.84
CA TYR A 115 10.71 -0.06 10.65
C TYR A 115 9.76 0.05 11.83
N ILE A 116 9.44 1.28 12.22
CA ILE A 116 8.51 1.56 13.32
C ILE A 116 7.14 0.93 13.05
N SER A 117 6.67 0.95 11.79
CA SER A 117 5.41 0.35 11.39
C SER A 117 5.39 -1.17 11.60
N ASP A 118 6.51 -1.86 11.44
CA ASP A 118 6.59 -3.31 11.67
C ASP A 118 6.49 -3.65 13.16
N HIS A 119 7.15 -2.84 13.99
CA HIS A 119 7.06 -2.98 15.45
C HIS A 119 5.62 -2.75 15.93
N ILE A 120 4.95 -1.73 15.39
CA ILE A 120 3.53 -1.46 15.67
C ILE A 120 2.66 -2.63 15.19
N GLY A 121 2.84 -3.09 13.95
CA GLY A 121 2.08 -4.21 13.39
C GLY A 121 2.22 -5.45 14.27
N LYS A 122 3.45 -5.86 14.58
CA LYS A 122 3.74 -6.99 15.46
C LYS A 122 3.08 -6.86 16.84
N LYS A 123 3.09 -5.67 17.44
CA LYS A 123 2.44 -5.40 18.74
C LYS A 123 0.94 -5.70 18.71
N TYR A 124 0.27 -5.42 17.58
CA TYR A 124 -1.17 -5.63 17.42
C TYR A 124 -1.52 -6.92 16.66
N GLY A 125 -0.54 -7.77 16.35
CA GLY A 125 -0.76 -8.98 15.55
C GLY A 125 -1.14 -8.71 14.09
N ILE A 126 -0.80 -7.53 13.57
CA ILE A 126 -1.01 -7.12 12.19
C ILE A 126 0.29 -7.34 11.41
N GLU A 127 0.18 -8.04 10.29
CA GLU A 127 1.30 -8.22 9.37
C GLU A 127 1.44 -7.02 8.45
N ILE A 128 2.66 -6.50 8.32
CA ILE A 128 2.95 -5.39 7.41
C ILE A 128 3.52 -5.95 6.11
N PHE A 129 2.82 -5.72 5.01
CA PHE A 129 3.28 -6.00 3.67
C PHE A 129 3.69 -4.70 2.98
N ARG A 130 4.85 -4.69 2.32
CA ARG A 130 5.33 -3.52 1.55
C ARG A 130 5.45 -3.88 0.09
N LEU A 131 4.92 -3.02 -0.76
CA LEU A 131 5.00 -3.22 -2.20
C LEU A 131 6.44 -3.05 -2.73
N PRO A 132 6.75 -3.54 -3.93
CA PRO A 132 7.94 -3.12 -4.65
C PRO A 132 7.94 -1.60 -4.88
N LYS A 133 9.11 -0.98 -4.86
CA LYS A 133 9.23 0.49 -5.09
C LYS A 133 8.79 0.84 -6.50
N LEU A 134 8.04 1.94 -6.64
CA LEU A 134 7.54 2.44 -7.94
C LEU A 134 6.49 1.55 -8.62
N HIS A 135 5.91 0.57 -7.92
CA HIS A 135 4.84 -0.28 -8.44
C HIS A 135 3.50 -0.02 -7.74
N CYS A 136 3.03 1.23 -7.75
CA CYS A 136 1.72 1.58 -7.17
C CYS A 136 0.54 0.87 -7.87
N SER A 137 0.73 0.37 -9.09
CA SER A 137 -0.24 -0.50 -9.78
C SER A 137 -0.53 -1.79 -9.02
N LEU A 138 0.36 -2.20 -8.12
CA LEU A 138 0.17 -3.35 -7.22
C LEU A 138 -0.52 -2.96 -5.90
N ASN A 139 -0.92 -1.69 -5.71
CA ASN A 139 -1.63 -1.25 -4.53
C ASN A 139 -3.15 -1.21 -4.78
N PRO A 140 -3.95 -2.08 -4.15
CA PRO A 140 -5.40 -2.10 -4.33
C PRO A 140 -6.08 -0.78 -3.92
N ILE A 141 -5.47 0.02 -3.04
CA ILE A 141 -6.04 1.30 -2.61
C ILE A 141 -6.14 2.30 -3.76
N GLU A 142 -5.28 2.21 -4.78
CA GLU A 142 -5.33 3.10 -5.94
C GLU A 142 -6.62 2.90 -6.74
N LEU A 143 -7.11 1.67 -6.83
CA LEU A 143 -8.41 1.36 -7.44
C LEU A 143 -9.55 1.93 -6.62
N SER A 144 -9.47 1.81 -5.28
CA SER A 144 -10.45 2.42 -4.38
C SER A 144 -10.46 3.95 -4.50
N TRP A 145 -9.29 4.58 -4.55
CA TRP A 145 -9.15 6.02 -4.73
C TRP A 145 -9.70 6.50 -6.06
N ASN A 146 -9.42 5.78 -7.15
CA ASN A 146 -9.96 6.13 -8.47
C ASN A 146 -11.50 6.07 -8.47
N ASN A 147 -12.07 4.99 -7.94
CA ASN A 147 -13.52 4.84 -7.84
C ASN A 147 -14.17 5.88 -6.93
N LEU A 148 -13.54 6.20 -5.79
CA LEU A 148 -14.02 7.24 -4.88
C LEU A 148 -14.01 8.62 -5.56
N LYS A 149 -12.90 8.98 -6.22
CA LYS A 149 -12.79 10.25 -6.95
C LYS A 149 -13.83 10.36 -8.05
N GLN A 150 -14.04 9.29 -8.80
CA GLN A 150 -15.08 9.24 -9.83
C GLN A 150 -16.49 9.40 -9.22
N PHE A 151 -16.80 8.66 -8.15
CA PHE A 151 -18.08 8.76 -7.45
C PHE A 151 -18.36 10.19 -6.97
N VAL A 152 -17.38 10.83 -6.32
CA VAL A 152 -17.50 12.21 -5.87
C VAL A 152 -17.67 13.15 -7.05
N ARG A 153 -16.85 13.03 -8.10
CA ARG A 153 -16.92 13.89 -9.29
C ARG A 153 -18.28 13.83 -9.97
N ASP A 154 -18.86 12.64 -10.08
CA ASP A 154 -20.10 12.43 -10.82
C ASP A 154 -21.34 12.93 -10.05
N GLN A 155 -21.22 13.12 -8.72
CA GLN A 155 -22.34 13.52 -7.84
C GLN A 155 -22.18 14.91 -7.21
N ASN A 156 -20.97 15.43 -7.14
CA ASN A 156 -20.69 16.73 -6.56
C ASN A 156 -21.16 17.86 -7.50
N THR A 157 -22.38 18.32 -7.28
CA THR A 157 -23.03 19.40 -8.05
C THR A 157 -22.90 20.77 -7.39
N THR A 158 -22.59 20.80 -6.08
CA THR A 158 -22.57 22.03 -5.26
C THR A 158 -21.17 22.60 -5.07
N PHE A 159 -20.13 21.78 -5.29
CA PHE A 159 -18.71 22.13 -5.08
C PHE A 159 -18.35 22.55 -3.65
N ARG A 160 -19.18 22.18 -2.66
CA ARG A 160 -18.95 22.47 -1.25
C ARG A 160 -18.18 21.34 -0.57
N GLN A 161 -17.28 21.69 0.34
CA GLN A 161 -16.49 20.71 1.09
C GLN A 161 -17.35 19.78 1.97
N ASP A 162 -18.41 20.31 2.59
CA ASP A 162 -19.33 19.52 3.41
C ASP A 162 -19.99 18.40 2.59
N ASP A 163 -20.41 18.72 1.36
CA ASP A 163 -21.08 17.77 0.47
C ASP A 163 -20.08 16.72 -0.03
N VAL A 164 -18.84 17.12 -0.34
CA VAL A 164 -17.76 16.17 -0.65
C VAL A 164 -17.50 15.20 0.50
N LYS A 165 -17.48 15.70 1.74
CA LYS A 165 -17.29 14.85 2.93
C LYS A 165 -18.42 13.82 3.06
N GLN A 166 -19.68 14.24 2.88
CA GLN A 166 -20.83 13.33 2.91
C GLN A 166 -20.75 12.27 1.80
N LEU A 167 -20.34 12.66 0.58
CA LEU A 167 -20.16 11.73 -0.53
C LEU A 167 -19.05 10.69 -0.26
N ILE A 168 -17.95 11.11 0.36
CA ILE A 168 -16.88 10.20 0.79
C ILE A 168 -17.42 9.20 1.81
N GLU A 169 -18.14 9.66 2.85
CA GLU A 169 -18.73 8.79 3.86
C GLU A 169 -19.71 7.78 3.25
N GLN A 170 -20.56 8.24 2.31
CA GLN A 170 -21.49 7.36 1.57
C GLN A 170 -20.75 6.29 0.77
N PHE A 171 -19.68 6.66 0.05
CA PHE A 171 -18.86 5.70 -0.69
C PHE A 171 -18.22 4.66 0.24
N MET A 172 -17.68 5.09 1.38
CA MET A 172 -17.03 4.21 2.36
C MET A 172 -18.03 3.23 2.99
N VAL A 173 -19.26 3.66 3.29
CA VAL A 173 -20.34 2.80 3.79
C VAL A 173 -20.83 1.82 2.72
N ALA A 174 -20.86 2.25 1.45
CA ALA A 174 -21.27 1.41 0.33
C ALA A 174 -20.17 0.44 -0.15
N MET A 175 -18.96 0.50 0.41
CA MET A 175 -17.89 -0.46 0.13
C MET A 175 -18.27 -1.83 0.70
N ASP A 176 -18.43 -2.82 -0.18
CA ASP A 176 -18.74 -4.19 0.18
C ASP A 176 -17.59 -5.14 -0.15
N ASP A 177 -17.69 -6.37 0.38
CA ASP A 177 -16.66 -7.40 0.21
C ASP A 177 -16.45 -7.74 -1.27
N LYS A 178 -17.50 -7.69 -2.08
CA LYS A 178 -17.43 -7.97 -3.52
C LYS A 178 -16.56 -6.93 -4.23
N ARG A 179 -16.79 -5.64 -3.96
CA ARG A 179 -16.00 -4.55 -4.53
C ARG A 179 -14.56 -4.60 -4.03
N ALA A 180 -14.35 -4.76 -2.73
CA ALA A 180 -13.01 -4.91 -2.16
C ALA A 180 -12.24 -6.07 -2.81
N THR A 181 -12.86 -7.25 -2.90
CA THR A 181 -12.28 -8.45 -3.54
C THR A 181 -11.91 -8.19 -5.00
N SER A 182 -12.75 -7.45 -5.74
CA SER A 182 -12.47 -7.11 -7.14
C SER A 182 -11.18 -6.28 -7.30
N TYR A 183 -10.85 -5.42 -6.34
CA TYR A 183 -9.61 -4.64 -6.37
C TYR A 183 -8.37 -5.53 -6.19
N PHE A 184 -8.43 -6.48 -5.26
CA PHE A 184 -7.36 -7.45 -5.07
C PHE A 184 -7.22 -8.38 -6.29
N HIS A 185 -8.32 -8.80 -6.91
CA HIS A 185 -8.28 -9.60 -8.14
C HIS A 185 -7.63 -8.85 -9.30
N HIS A 186 -7.93 -7.56 -9.45
CA HIS A 186 -7.30 -6.74 -10.47
C HIS A 186 -5.78 -6.63 -10.26
N VAL A 187 -5.36 -6.35 -9.02
CA VAL A 187 -3.93 -6.29 -8.65
C VAL A 187 -3.23 -7.62 -8.91
N ARG A 188 -3.86 -8.76 -8.61
CA ARG A 188 -3.32 -10.09 -8.94
C ARG A 188 -3.12 -10.26 -10.45
N GLY A 189 -4.05 -9.77 -11.27
CA GLY A 189 -3.89 -9.79 -12.73
C GLY A 189 -2.66 -8.99 -13.21
N ILE A 190 -2.42 -7.82 -12.60
CA ILE A 190 -1.21 -7.02 -12.87
C ILE A 190 0.06 -7.76 -12.42
N GLU A 191 0.01 -8.41 -11.26
CA GLU A 191 1.14 -9.20 -10.74
C GLU A 191 1.52 -10.33 -11.71
N GLU A 192 0.55 -11.09 -12.21
CA GLU A 192 0.79 -12.17 -13.19
C GLU A 192 1.34 -11.64 -14.52
N MET A 193 0.88 -10.46 -14.96
CA MET A 193 1.45 -9.78 -16.12
C MET A 193 2.94 -9.44 -15.91
N PHE A 194 3.32 -8.93 -14.73
CA PHE A 194 4.73 -8.65 -14.42
C PHE A 194 5.57 -9.92 -14.36
N LYS A 195 5.08 -10.98 -13.72
CA LYS A 195 5.78 -12.29 -13.70
C LYS A 195 6.03 -12.84 -15.10
N THR A 196 5.04 -12.69 -15.99
CA THR A 196 5.14 -13.14 -17.38
C THR A 196 6.19 -12.33 -18.15
N ALA A 197 6.21 -11.00 -17.95
CA ALA A 197 7.21 -10.13 -18.57
C ALA A 197 8.63 -10.44 -18.07
N ASP A 198 8.80 -10.68 -16.77
CA ASP A 198 10.10 -11.04 -16.17
C ASP A 198 10.61 -12.37 -16.75
N ALA A 199 9.77 -13.40 -16.85
CA ALA A 199 10.14 -14.69 -17.42
C ALA A 199 10.59 -14.57 -18.89
N ILE A 200 9.90 -13.77 -19.70
CA ILE A 200 10.29 -13.51 -21.10
C ILE A 200 11.63 -12.76 -21.16
N MET A 201 11.85 -11.80 -20.26
CA MET A 201 13.10 -11.06 -20.21
C MET A 201 14.28 -11.96 -19.83
N GLU A 202 14.08 -12.87 -18.88
CA GLU A 202 15.09 -13.86 -18.47
C GLU A 202 15.47 -14.79 -19.62
N GLU A 203 14.49 -15.36 -20.34
CA GLU A 203 14.72 -16.21 -21.52
C GLU A 203 15.49 -15.47 -22.63
N ASN A 204 15.15 -14.20 -22.89
CA ASN A 204 15.84 -13.37 -23.88
C ASN A 204 17.29 -13.04 -23.49
N ILE A 205 17.56 -12.83 -22.20
CA ILE A 205 18.93 -12.60 -21.72
C ILE A 205 19.74 -13.90 -21.82
N GLU A 206 19.16 -15.03 -21.43
CA GLU A 206 19.85 -16.32 -21.41
C GLU A 206 20.20 -16.78 -22.84
N SER A 207 19.28 -16.61 -23.79
CA SER A 207 19.54 -16.88 -25.22
C SER A 207 20.64 -15.99 -25.81
N HIS A 208 20.70 -14.70 -25.44
CA HIS A 208 21.76 -13.81 -25.91
C HIS A 208 23.14 -14.16 -25.33
N LEU A 209 23.19 -14.61 -24.07
CA LEU A 209 24.43 -15.10 -23.46
C LEU A 209 24.93 -16.41 -24.10
N GLN A 210 24.01 -17.27 -24.54
CA GLN A 210 24.35 -18.50 -25.27
C GLN A 210 24.89 -18.19 -26.67
N SER A 211 24.29 -17.25 -27.40
CA SER A 211 24.78 -16.87 -28.74
C SER A 211 26.18 -16.27 -28.73
N ASP A 212 26.51 -15.45 -27.72
CA ASP A 212 27.83 -14.82 -27.60
C ASP A 212 28.94 -15.82 -27.19
N SER A 213 28.57 -16.98 -26.66
CA SER A 213 29.52 -18.04 -26.27
C SER A 213 29.93 -18.95 -27.43
N GLU A 214 29.18 -18.96 -28.54
CA GLU A 214 29.45 -19.82 -29.70
C GLU A 214 30.31 -19.11 -30.79
N GLU A 215 30.59 -17.81 -30.65
CA GLU A 215 31.32 -16.98 -31.64
C GLU A 215 32.82 -16.79 -31.32
N THR A 216 33.42 -17.57 -30.39
CA THR A 216 34.86 -17.49 -30.08
C THR A 216 35.54 -18.87 -30.03
N ASP A 217 35.72 -19.50 -31.19
CA ASP A 217 36.96 -20.26 -31.48
C ASP A 217 37.06 -20.59 -32.99
N SER A 218 37.65 -19.69 -33.79
CA SER A 218 38.22 -20.05 -35.09
C SER A 218 39.23 -19.00 -35.54
N ASP A 219 40.39 -19.00 -34.87
CA ASP A 219 41.65 -18.60 -35.51
C ASP A 219 42.49 -19.89 -35.65
N GLU A 220 42.27 -20.63 -36.75
CA GLU A 220 43.16 -21.71 -37.18
C GLU A 220 44.41 -21.13 -37.88
N GLU A 221 45.55 -21.79 -37.62
CA GLU A 221 46.94 -21.44 -37.94
C GLU A 221 47.29 -21.12 -39.41
#